data_AF-A0A7C1BL29-F1
#
_entry.id   AF-A0A7C1BL29-F1
#
_cell.length_a   1.000
_cell.length_b   1.000
_cell.length_c   1.000
_cell.angle_alpha   90.00
_cell.angle_beta   90.00
_cell.angle_gamma   90.00
#
_symmetry.space_group_name_H-M   'P 1'
#
loop_
_entity.id
_entity.type
_entity.pdbx_description
1 polymer ?
#
loop_
_entity_poly.entity_id
_entity_poly.type
_entity_poly.pdbx_seq_one_letter_code
_entity_poly.pdbx_strand_id
1 'polypeptide(L)'
;MSRKLGVALLVLVAITAWSSLIVAGCFDIKDVASIEVVLNKPGVAYDLSVLESNPKVVKVKYIGFRGGDYAYLYRSHIDRHLVVIVSLQEVPPVTGYYLAIRVESPLKEVYVPVTMVSVELSNVSINIEEFIERIKRVEELYLMKVKIGYKLTGEDRYVRAVLRKDYEGTEVSIFISLVRGKLFINAYIRGEVGSVKYEEIINEVKEVIKYVLEDLYNEESLKVRESTETIYEPMVNPNKIREALIYELLWLTRVGVINGLSEGDIKAIGEV
;
A
#
# COMPACT_ATOMS: atom_id res chain seq x y z
N MET A 1 -39.43 -32.64 26.51
CA MET A 1 -38.08 -32.10 26.27
C MET A 1 -37.82 -31.03 27.32
N SER A 2 -36.94 -31.31 28.30
CA SER A 2 -36.82 -30.46 29.48
C SER A 2 -36.25 -29.08 29.09
N ARG A 3 -36.78 -28.01 29.70
CA ARG A 3 -36.33 -26.62 29.54
C ARG A 3 -34.80 -26.47 29.70
N LYS A 4 -34.16 -27.41 30.42
CA LYS A 4 -32.71 -27.50 30.63
C LYS A 4 -31.93 -27.98 29.39
N LEU A 5 -32.50 -28.85 28.55
CA LEU A 5 -31.87 -29.29 27.30
C LEU A 5 -31.87 -28.20 26.23
N GLY A 6 -32.94 -27.40 26.16
CA GLY A 6 -33.05 -26.30 25.18
C GLY A 6 -32.06 -25.16 25.45
N VAL A 7 -31.78 -24.86 26.72
CA VAL A 7 -30.80 -23.83 27.11
C VAL A 7 -29.36 -24.32 26.88
N ALA A 8 -29.07 -25.59 27.15
CA ALA A 8 -27.73 -26.16 26.88
C ALA A 8 -27.38 -26.15 25.38
N LEU A 9 -28.35 -26.43 24.51
CA LEU A 9 -28.14 -26.41 23.06
C LEU A 9 -27.96 -24.99 22.51
N LEU A 10 -28.68 -24.00 23.04
CA LEU A 10 -28.53 -22.59 22.67
C LEU A 10 -27.19 -21.99 23.11
N VAL A 11 -26.68 -22.39 24.28
CA VAL A 11 -25.34 -21.96 24.75
C VAL A 11 -24.24 -22.60 23.88
N LEU A 12 -24.41 -23.85 23.43
CA LEU A 12 -23.43 -24.52 22.56
C LEU A 12 -23.38 -23.91 21.14
N VAL A 13 -24.53 -23.49 20.59
CA VAL A 13 -24.60 -22.80 19.29
C VAL A 13 -24.07 -21.36 19.40
N ALA A 14 -24.29 -20.68 20.53
CA ALA A 14 -23.74 -19.34 20.76
C ALA A 14 -22.21 -19.35 20.94
N ILE A 15 -21.62 -20.42 21.51
CA ILE A 15 -20.17 -20.55 21.67
C ILE A 15 -19.48 -20.89 20.33
N THR A 16 -20.12 -21.65 19.45
CA THR A 16 -19.51 -22.00 18.14
C THR A 16 -19.60 -20.84 17.14
N ALA A 17 -20.60 -19.97 17.24
CA ALA A 17 -20.77 -18.80 16.37
C ALA A 17 -19.77 -17.65 16.63
N TRP A 18 -18.98 -17.69 17.70
CA TRP A 18 -17.96 -16.66 18.01
C TRP A 18 -16.55 -17.00 17.55
N SER A 19 -16.34 -18.13 16.88
CA SER A 19 -15.03 -18.57 16.41
C SER A 19 -14.67 -18.11 14.99
N SER A 20 -15.41 -17.18 14.40
CA SER A 20 -14.98 -16.42 13.22
C SER A 20 -13.97 -15.34 13.63
N LEU A 21 -12.85 -15.79 14.17
CA LEU A 21 -11.71 -14.92 14.38
C LEU A 21 -11.16 -14.57 13.01
N ILE A 22 -11.38 -13.30 12.66
CA ILE A 22 -10.84 -12.64 11.48
C ILE A 22 -9.35 -12.94 11.46
N VAL A 23 -8.92 -13.73 10.48
CA VAL A 23 -7.51 -13.84 10.17
C VAL A 23 -7.10 -12.46 9.67
N ALA A 24 -6.37 -11.72 10.49
CA ALA A 24 -5.83 -10.42 10.12
C ALA A 24 -4.66 -10.65 9.15
N GLY A 25 -4.97 -10.81 7.86
CA GLY A 25 -3.96 -10.68 6.81
C GLY A 25 -3.67 -9.20 6.61
N CYS A 26 -2.43 -8.78 6.80
CA CYS A 26 -1.99 -7.46 6.35
C CYS A 26 -1.60 -7.59 4.88
N PHE A 27 -2.43 -7.02 4.01
CA PHE A 27 -2.20 -7.02 2.57
C PHE A 27 -1.65 -5.67 2.14
N ASP A 28 -0.33 -5.60 1.91
CA ASP A 28 0.26 -4.48 1.18
C ASP A 28 1.37 -4.97 0.24
N ILE A 29 0.98 -5.23 -1.02
CA ILE A 29 1.91 -5.57 -2.10
C ILE A 29 2.83 -4.38 -2.43
N LYS A 30 2.49 -3.15 -2.07
CA LYS A 30 3.31 -1.96 -2.37
C LYS A 30 4.42 -1.73 -1.35
N ASP A 31 4.28 -2.22 -0.11
CA ASP A 31 5.31 -2.02 0.92
C ASP A 31 6.58 -2.86 0.66
N VAL A 32 6.47 -4.11 0.19
CA VAL A 32 7.62 -4.98 -0.19
C VAL A 32 7.27 -6.09 -1.21
N ALA A 33 6.27 -5.93 -2.09
CA ALA A 33 5.85 -6.99 -3.03
C ALA A 33 5.56 -8.35 -2.35
N SER A 34 4.91 -8.30 -1.18
CA SER A 34 4.67 -9.47 -0.35
C SER A 34 3.23 -9.57 0.13
N ILE A 35 2.83 -10.78 0.48
CA ILE A 35 1.61 -11.07 1.26
C ILE A 35 2.02 -11.75 2.55
N GLU A 36 1.38 -11.38 3.67
CA GLU A 36 1.63 -11.99 4.97
C GLU A 36 0.31 -12.35 5.66
N VAL A 37 0.32 -13.50 6.33
CA VAL A 37 -0.73 -13.90 7.25
C VAL A 37 -0.15 -14.21 8.61
N VAL A 38 -0.80 -13.71 9.66
CA VAL A 38 -0.44 -14.02 11.04
C VAL A 38 -1.55 -14.85 11.67
N LEU A 39 -1.20 -16.06 12.09
CA LEU A 39 -2.14 -17.05 12.60
C LEU A 39 -2.38 -16.81 14.10
N ASN A 40 -3.42 -16.04 14.43
CA ASN A 40 -3.80 -15.76 15.82
C ASN A 40 -5.08 -16.51 16.27
N LYS A 41 -5.59 -17.41 15.44
CA LYS A 41 -6.76 -18.23 15.76
C LYS A 41 -6.45 -19.16 16.98
N PRO A 42 -7.24 -19.11 18.06
CA PRO A 42 -7.13 -20.00 19.21
C PRO A 42 -7.26 -21.46 18.79
N GLY A 43 -6.49 -22.32 19.46
CA GLY A 43 -6.43 -23.74 19.13
C GLY A 43 -5.48 -24.07 17.98
N VAL A 44 -4.91 -23.06 17.29
CA VAL A 44 -3.80 -23.28 16.36
C VAL A 44 -2.50 -23.36 17.16
N ALA A 45 -1.72 -24.41 16.89
CA ALA A 45 -0.42 -24.65 17.50
C ALA A 45 0.66 -24.85 16.42
N TYR A 46 1.91 -24.57 16.79
CA TYR A 46 3.03 -24.53 15.85
C TYR A 46 4.19 -25.41 16.33
N ASP A 47 4.80 -26.16 15.40
CA ASP A 47 6.05 -26.89 15.63
C ASP A 47 7.09 -26.51 14.56
N LEU A 48 8.01 -25.62 14.95
CA LEU A 48 9.06 -25.12 14.06
C LEU A 48 10.26 -26.07 13.93
N SER A 49 10.36 -27.11 14.79
CA SER A 49 11.47 -28.07 14.72
C SER A 49 11.45 -28.89 13.42
N VAL A 50 10.27 -29.04 12.82
CA VAL A 50 10.07 -29.63 11.49
C VAL A 50 10.80 -28.85 10.41
N LEU A 51 10.82 -27.51 10.51
CA LEU A 51 11.54 -26.65 9.58
C LEU A 51 13.05 -26.68 9.82
N GLU A 52 13.50 -26.76 11.08
CA GLU A 52 14.92 -26.89 11.43
C GLU A 52 15.56 -28.15 10.84
N SER A 53 14.79 -29.22 10.73
CA SER A 53 15.25 -30.51 10.20
C SER A 53 15.29 -30.57 8.67
N ASN A 54 14.80 -29.54 7.97
CA ASN A 54 14.70 -29.53 6.51
C ASN A 54 15.92 -28.85 5.86
N PRO A 55 16.72 -29.57 5.05
CA PRO A 55 17.96 -29.02 4.46
C PRO A 55 17.72 -27.93 3.41
N LYS A 56 16.48 -27.74 2.93
CA LYS A 56 16.12 -26.66 2.00
C LYS A 56 15.66 -25.38 2.72
N VAL A 57 15.57 -25.43 4.05
CA VAL A 57 15.16 -24.31 4.89
C VAL A 57 16.40 -23.70 5.54
N VAL A 58 16.51 -22.38 5.48
CA VAL A 58 17.59 -21.62 6.11
C VAL A 58 17.04 -20.88 7.31
N LYS A 59 17.59 -21.15 8.49
CA LYS A 59 17.31 -20.38 9.71
C LYS A 59 18.21 -19.14 9.72
N VAL A 60 17.60 -17.96 9.73
CA VAL A 60 18.32 -16.68 9.76
C VAL A 60 17.92 -15.88 10.99
N LYS A 61 18.85 -15.08 11.51
CA LYS A 61 18.53 -14.11 12.54
C LYS A 61 17.60 -13.05 11.95
N TYR A 62 16.44 -12.84 12.55
CA TYR A 62 15.39 -11.98 12.01
C TYR A 62 15.01 -10.92 13.05
N ILE A 63 15.78 -9.83 13.05
CA ILE A 63 15.67 -8.75 14.03
C ILE A 63 14.65 -7.70 13.58
N GLY A 64 13.94 -7.08 14.53
CA GLY A 64 12.99 -5.99 14.26
C GLY A 64 11.56 -6.27 14.73
N PHE A 65 11.22 -7.54 14.96
CA PHE A 65 9.95 -7.96 15.55
C PHE A 65 10.20 -8.46 16.98
N ARG A 66 9.38 -8.01 17.95
CA ARG A 66 9.42 -8.57 19.31
C ARG A 66 8.80 -9.97 19.26
N GLY A 67 9.54 -10.99 19.72
CA GLY A 67 9.00 -12.35 19.87
C GLY A 67 9.57 -13.48 19.04
N GLY A 68 10.40 -13.16 18.05
CA GLY A 68 11.09 -14.16 17.25
C GLY A 68 12.48 -13.67 16.90
N ASP A 69 13.51 -14.30 17.47
CA ASP A 69 14.91 -13.99 17.14
C ASP A 69 15.32 -14.53 15.76
N TYR A 70 14.50 -15.41 15.19
CA TYR A 70 14.80 -16.16 13.97
C TYR A 70 13.59 -16.25 13.04
N ALA A 71 13.88 -16.33 11.75
CA ALA A 71 12.94 -16.74 10.72
C ALA A 71 13.49 -17.93 9.93
N TYR A 72 12.57 -18.69 9.35
CA TYR A 72 12.85 -19.84 8.50
C TYR A 72 12.51 -19.48 7.07
N LEU A 73 13.52 -19.49 6.21
CA LEU A 73 13.42 -19.06 4.83
C LEU A 73 13.55 -20.25 3.90
N TYR A 74 12.69 -20.33 2.89
CA TYR A 74 12.81 -21.28 1.79
C TYR A 74 12.21 -20.71 0.51
N ARG A 75 12.47 -21.38 -0.62
CA ARG A 75 11.84 -21.02 -1.90
C ARG A 75 10.46 -21.65 -2.00
N SER A 76 9.48 -20.89 -2.48
CA SER A 76 8.12 -21.42 -2.64
C SER A 76 8.11 -22.65 -3.54
N HIS A 77 7.21 -23.58 -3.22
CA HIS A 77 6.93 -24.77 -4.01
C HIS A 77 6.17 -24.45 -5.32
N ILE A 78 5.56 -23.27 -5.43
CA ILE A 78 4.82 -22.80 -6.62
C ILE A 78 5.73 -22.03 -7.59
N ASP A 79 6.61 -21.17 -7.07
CA ASP A 79 7.56 -20.40 -7.89
C ASP A 79 8.87 -20.19 -7.14
N ARG A 80 9.97 -20.67 -7.72
CA ARG A 80 11.31 -20.60 -7.11
C ARG A 80 11.82 -19.17 -6.89
N HIS A 81 11.24 -18.17 -7.56
CA HIS A 81 11.63 -16.78 -7.36
C HIS A 81 11.06 -16.22 -6.07
N LEU A 82 9.93 -16.76 -5.60
CA LEU A 82 9.31 -16.35 -4.33
C LEU A 82 10.10 -16.89 -3.15
N VAL A 83 10.22 -16.06 -2.12
CA VAL A 83 10.77 -16.44 -0.81
C VAL A 83 9.61 -16.58 0.16
N VAL A 84 9.60 -17.70 0.89
CA VAL A 84 8.68 -17.92 1.99
C VAL A 84 9.44 -17.69 3.28
N ILE A 85 8.90 -16.81 4.12
CA ILE A 85 9.45 -16.42 5.41
C ILE A 85 8.47 -16.86 6.48
N VAL A 86 8.89 -17.76 7.35
CA VAL A 86 8.11 -18.23 8.49
C VAL A 86 8.76 -17.69 9.77
N SER A 87 8.00 -16.94 10.57
CA SER A 87 8.52 -16.27 11.77
C SER A 87 7.47 -16.23 12.88
N LEU A 88 7.91 -16.06 14.13
CA LEU A 88 7.01 -15.75 15.23
C LEU A 88 6.95 -14.24 15.42
N GLN A 89 5.73 -13.69 15.47
CA GLN A 89 5.49 -12.27 15.57
C GLN A 89 4.49 -11.95 16.68
N GLU A 90 4.68 -10.81 17.33
CA GLU A 90 3.74 -10.22 18.27
C GLU A 90 2.64 -9.46 17.51
N VAL A 91 1.37 -9.73 17.83
CA VAL A 91 0.23 -9.00 17.25
C VAL A 91 -0.37 -8.11 18.35
N PRO A 92 -0.43 -6.77 18.17
CA PRO A 92 -1.08 -5.88 19.13
C PRO A 92 -2.62 -6.10 19.17
N PRO A 93 -3.26 -6.04 20.35
CA PRO A 93 -2.67 -5.89 21.67
C PRO A 93 -1.90 -7.16 22.09
N VAL A 94 -0.73 -6.98 22.69
CA VAL A 94 0.23 -8.05 23.01
C VAL A 94 -0.38 -9.12 23.91
N THR A 95 -0.78 -10.24 23.33
CA THR A 95 -1.28 -11.42 24.08
C THR A 95 -0.40 -12.66 23.91
N GLY A 96 0.61 -12.59 23.03
CA GLY A 96 1.52 -13.70 22.76
C GLY A 96 2.21 -13.56 21.40
N TYR A 97 2.87 -14.64 21.00
CA TYR A 97 3.52 -14.75 19.70
C TYR A 97 2.77 -15.71 18.80
N TYR A 98 2.62 -15.32 17.54
CA TYR A 98 1.82 -16.00 16.55
C TYR A 98 2.66 -16.30 15.31
N LEU A 99 2.39 -17.43 14.67
CA LEU A 99 3.11 -17.79 13.46
C LEU A 99 2.69 -16.89 12.31
N ALA A 100 3.66 -16.18 11.75
CA ALA A 100 3.52 -15.40 10.54
C ALA A 100 4.12 -16.16 9.36
N ILE A 101 3.37 -16.23 8.27
CA ILE A 101 3.80 -16.78 6.99
C ILE A 101 3.73 -15.66 5.98
N ARG A 102 4.89 -15.27 5.46
CA ARG A 102 5.04 -14.23 4.46
C ARG A 102 5.59 -14.82 3.18
N VAL A 103 5.00 -14.45 2.05
CA VAL A 103 5.49 -14.78 0.71
C VAL A 103 5.89 -13.50 0.02
N GLU A 104 7.15 -13.41 -0.39
CA GLU A 104 7.75 -12.21 -0.96
C GLU A 104 8.25 -12.47 -2.38
N SER A 105 7.90 -11.57 -3.29
CA SER A 105 8.46 -11.52 -4.63
C SER A 105 9.70 -10.62 -4.65
N PRO A 106 10.77 -11.00 -5.37
CA PRO A 106 11.79 -10.06 -5.77
C PRO A 106 11.17 -8.87 -6.50
N LEU A 107 11.80 -7.72 -6.39
CA LEU A 107 11.42 -6.51 -7.09
C LEU A 107 12.16 -6.44 -8.43
N LYS A 108 11.48 -5.94 -9.46
CA LYS A 108 12.08 -5.49 -10.70
C LYS A 108 11.98 -3.97 -10.78
N GLU A 109 13.02 -3.35 -11.31
CA GLU A 109 12.99 -1.94 -11.66
C GLU A 109 12.15 -1.74 -12.92
N VAL A 110 11.21 -0.81 -12.85
CA VAL A 110 10.44 -0.35 -13.99
C VAL A 110 10.69 1.15 -14.15
N TYR A 111 11.12 1.52 -15.34
CA TYR A 111 11.43 2.88 -15.71
C TYR A 111 10.18 3.52 -16.29
N VAL A 112 9.57 4.41 -15.52
CA VAL A 112 8.37 5.15 -15.94
C VAL A 112 8.82 6.52 -16.42
N PRO A 113 8.53 6.88 -17.67
CA PRO A 113 8.83 8.23 -18.14
C PRO A 113 7.87 9.22 -17.48
N VAL A 114 8.42 10.35 -17.03
CA VAL A 114 7.70 11.36 -16.27
C VAL A 114 8.00 12.73 -16.84
N THR A 115 6.94 13.45 -17.22
CA THR A 115 7.03 14.87 -17.53
C THR A 115 6.68 15.67 -16.29
N MET A 116 7.62 16.50 -15.87
CA MET A 116 7.43 17.45 -14.78
C MET A 116 7.18 18.85 -15.34
N VAL A 117 6.08 19.47 -14.94
CA VAL A 117 5.79 20.89 -15.20
C VAL A 117 5.87 21.62 -13.88
N SER A 118 6.79 22.58 -13.77
CA SER A 118 7.11 23.23 -12.49
C SER A 118 7.13 24.75 -12.59
N VAL A 119 6.68 25.40 -11.52
CA VAL A 119 6.77 26.85 -11.30
C VAL A 119 7.30 27.08 -9.89
N GLU A 120 8.28 27.97 -9.78
CA GLU A 120 8.82 28.43 -8.50
C GLU A 120 8.86 29.96 -8.50
N LEU A 121 8.12 30.56 -7.58
CA LEU A 121 8.05 32.01 -7.40
C LEU A 121 8.43 32.37 -5.96
N SER A 122 9.18 33.46 -5.80
CA SER A 122 9.57 34.02 -4.51
C SER A 122 8.96 35.40 -4.31
N ASN A 123 8.78 35.80 -3.06
CA ASN A 123 8.16 37.08 -2.67
C ASN A 123 6.74 37.28 -3.21
N VAL A 124 5.99 36.18 -3.33
CA VAL A 124 4.60 36.18 -3.79
C VAL A 124 3.72 36.88 -2.75
N SER A 125 2.98 37.89 -3.22
CA SER A 125 1.95 38.58 -2.45
C SER A 125 0.61 38.32 -3.14
N ILE A 126 -0.24 37.48 -2.54
CA ILE A 126 -1.57 37.16 -3.03
C ILE A 126 -2.60 37.20 -1.92
N ASN A 127 -3.85 37.42 -2.29
CA ASN A 127 -4.99 37.12 -1.46
C ASN A 127 -5.09 35.59 -1.26
N ILE A 128 -4.88 35.11 -0.03
CA ILE A 128 -4.76 33.68 0.26
C ILE A 128 -6.14 33.00 0.14
N GLU A 129 -7.19 33.68 0.59
CA GLU A 129 -8.56 33.19 0.52
C GLU A 129 -8.98 32.99 -0.94
N GLU A 130 -8.71 33.97 -1.80
CA GLU A 130 -9.01 33.88 -3.22
C GLU A 130 -8.19 32.78 -3.91
N PHE A 131 -6.91 32.65 -3.56
CA PHE A 131 -6.04 31.58 -4.06
C PHE A 131 -6.57 30.18 -3.68
N ILE A 132 -7.04 30.02 -2.44
CA ILE A 132 -7.67 28.77 -1.97
C ILE A 132 -8.93 28.46 -2.80
N GLU A 133 -9.78 29.46 -3.03
CA GLU A 133 -11.00 29.27 -3.81
C GLU A 133 -10.70 28.92 -5.28
N ARG A 134 -9.68 29.53 -5.89
CA ARG A 134 -9.20 29.12 -7.22
C ARG A 134 -8.77 27.66 -7.23
N ILE A 135 -7.97 27.22 -6.26
CA ILE A 135 -7.54 25.81 -6.17
C ILE A 135 -8.74 24.86 -6.06
N LYS A 136 -9.74 25.19 -5.22
CA LYS A 136 -10.95 24.36 -5.08
C LYS A 136 -11.74 24.24 -6.38
N ARG A 137 -11.90 25.34 -7.13
CA ARG A 137 -12.62 25.36 -8.42
C ARG A 137 -12.00 24.46 -9.48
N VAL A 138 -10.73 24.07 -9.34
CA VAL A 138 -10.10 23.11 -10.24
C VAL A 138 -10.84 21.77 -10.24
N GLU A 139 -11.48 21.40 -9.12
CA GLU A 139 -12.24 20.15 -9.03
C GLU A 139 -13.39 20.09 -10.03
N GLU A 140 -14.15 21.17 -10.15
CA GLU A 140 -15.29 21.24 -11.07
C GLU A 140 -14.85 21.55 -12.50
N LEU A 141 -13.90 22.48 -12.67
CA LEU A 141 -13.50 22.97 -14.00
C LEU A 141 -12.66 21.97 -14.79
N TYR A 142 -11.80 21.21 -14.10
CA TYR A 142 -10.84 20.29 -14.73
C TYR A 142 -11.06 18.83 -14.31
N LEU A 143 -12.09 18.56 -13.51
CA LEU A 143 -12.42 17.22 -13.02
C LEU A 143 -11.25 16.56 -12.26
N MET A 144 -10.44 17.35 -11.57
CA MET A 144 -9.33 16.86 -10.75
C MET A 144 -9.75 16.74 -9.29
N LYS A 145 -9.48 15.61 -8.62
CA LYS A 145 -9.71 15.50 -7.17
C LYS A 145 -8.78 16.46 -6.43
N VAL A 146 -9.34 17.33 -5.58
CA VAL A 146 -8.56 18.33 -4.84
C VAL A 146 -8.49 17.98 -3.35
N LYS A 147 -7.27 17.89 -2.80
CA LYS A 147 -7.04 17.85 -1.36
C LYS A 147 -6.21 19.04 -0.95
N ILE A 148 -6.76 19.89 -0.09
CA ILE A 148 -6.12 21.12 0.37
C ILE A 148 -6.01 21.16 1.90
N GLY A 149 -4.89 21.67 2.40
CA GLY A 149 -4.67 21.99 3.81
C GLY A 149 -3.99 23.34 3.92
N TYR A 150 -4.45 24.18 4.85
CA TYR A 150 -3.94 25.54 4.98
C TYR A 150 -3.97 26.01 6.43
N LYS A 151 -3.12 27.00 6.71
CA LYS A 151 -3.09 27.79 7.94
C LYS A 151 -2.97 29.26 7.54
N LEU A 152 -3.98 30.06 7.89
CA LEU A 152 -4.10 31.46 7.45
C LEU A 152 -3.38 32.45 8.38
N THR A 153 -3.13 32.07 9.63
CA THR A 153 -2.58 32.94 10.68
C THR A 153 -1.30 32.37 11.29
N GLY A 154 -0.46 33.26 11.84
CA GLY A 154 0.81 32.89 12.48
C GLY A 154 2.03 32.86 11.54
N GLU A 155 3.22 32.71 12.12
CA GLU A 155 4.51 32.70 11.41
C GLU A 155 4.74 31.46 10.51
N ASP A 156 3.91 30.44 10.72
CA ASP A 156 3.86 29.19 9.97
C ASP A 156 2.67 29.16 8.99
N ARG A 157 2.15 30.32 8.56
CA ARG A 157 1.11 30.38 7.52
C ARG A 157 1.51 29.58 6.27
N TYR A 158 0.58 28.78 5.77
CA TYR A 158 0.78 27.98 4.56
C TYR A 158 -0.51 27.68 3.82
N VAL A 159 -0.37 27.38 2.53
CA VAL A 159 -1.34 26.64 1.74
C VAL A 159 -0.62 25.48 1.08
N ARG A 160 -1.16 24.27 1.20
CA ARG A 160 -0.67 23.08 0.53
C ARG A 160 -1.83 22.35 -0.12
N ALA A 161 -1.70 22.02 -1.39
CA ALA A 161 -2.71 21.26 -2.11
C ALA A 161 -2.09 20.14 -2.93
N VAL A 162 -2.86 19.07 -3.09
CA VAL A 162 -2.59 17.98 -4.01
C VAL A 162 -3.82 17.82 -4.89
N LEU A 163 -3.62 17.93 -6.20
CA LEU A 163 -4.64 17.73 -7.20
C LEU A 163 -4.31 16.47 -7.97
N ARG A 164 -5.29 15.61 -8.24
CA ARG A 164 -5.07 14.33 -8.93
C ARG A 164 -6.14 14.04 -9.97
N LYS A 165 -5.70 13.48 -11.10
CA LYS A 165 -6.58 12.97 -12.14
C LYS A 165 -5.90 11.81 -12.85
N ASP A 166 -6.66 10.73 -13.03
CA ASP A 166 -6.25 9.57 -13.81
C ASP A 166 -6.92 9.67 -15.18
N TYR A 167 -6.10 9.79 -16.21
CA TYR A 167 -6.50 9.56 -17.59
C TYR A 167 -6.22 8.08 -17.89
N GLU A 168 -6.93 7.46 -18.82
CA GLU A 168 -6.76 6.01 -19.11
C GLU A 168 -5.27 5.67 -19.37
N GLY A 169 -4.59 5.13 -18.35
CA GLY A 169 -3.15 4.81 -18.38
C GLY A 169 -2.17 5.98 -18.14
N THR A 170 -2.63 7.19 -17.78
CA THR A 170 -1.76 8.33 -17.43
C THR A 170 -2.19 8.99 -16.13
N GLU A 171 -1.33 8.97 -15.12
CA GLU A 171 -1.57 9.61 -13.82
C GLU A 171 -1.03 11.04 -13.84
N VAL A 172 -1.86 11.99 -13.41
CA VAL A 172 -1.46 13.39 -13.18
C VAL A 172 -1.60 13.72 -11.70
N SER A 173 -0.52 14.24 -11.12
CA SER A 173 -0.49 14.78 -9.76
C SER A 173 0.11 16.19 -9.75
N ILE A 174 -0.62 17.18 -9.25
CA ILE A 174 -0.14 18.57 -9.09
C ILE A 174 -0.01 18.89 -7.60
N PHE A 175 1.19 19.25 -7.17
CA PHE A 175 1.51 19.67 -5.81
C PHE A 175 1.67 21.18 -5.78
N ILE A 176 0.90 21.84 -4.93
CA ILE A 176 0.94 23.29 -4.73
C ILE A 176 1.37 23.55 -3.29
N SER A 177 2.34 24.44 -3.10
CA SER A 177 2.82 24.84 -1.77
C SER A 177 3.14 26.33 -1.75
N LEU A 178 2.34 27.10 -1.01
CA LEU A 178 2.63 28.48 -0.65
C LEU A 178 3.06 28.54 0.82
N VAL A 179 4.31 28.88 1.08
CA VAL A 179 4.86 29.02 2.45
C VAL A 179 5.71 30.27 2.51
N ARG A 180 5.40 31.19 3.45
CA ARG A 180 6.19 32.42 3.68
C ARG A 180 6.52 33.21 2.40
N GLY A 181 5.54 33.35 1.49
CA GLY A 181 5.70 34.08 0.22
C GLY A 181 6.51 33.33 -0.85
N LYS A 182 6.87 32.06 -0.62
CA LYS A 182 7.42 31.18 -1.65
C LYS A 182 6.32 30.25 -2.16
N LEU A 183 6.08 30.29 -3.47
CA LEU A 183 5.11 29.43 -4.14
C LEU A 183 5.84 28.40 -5.00
N PHE A 184 5.53 27.14 -4.77
CA PHE A 184 5.98 26.02 -5.58
C PHE A 184 4.76 25.32 -6.16
N ILE A 185 4.77 25.09 -7.46
CA ILE A 185 3.81 24.23 -8.14
C ILE A 185 4.60 23.19 -8.93
N ASN A 186 4.41 21.91 -8.62
CA ASN A 186 5.04 20.80 -9.33
C ASN A 186 3.96 19.83 -9.80
N ALA A 187 3.77 19.74 -11.10
CA ALA A 187 2.95 18.71 -11.72
C ALA A 187 3.83 17.58 -12.23
N TYR A 188 3.39 16.34 -11.99
CA TYR A 188 4.00 15.11 -12.48
C TYR A 188 2.98 14.38 -13.35
N ILE A 189 3.38 14.05 -14.57
CA ILE A 189 2.57 13.36 -15.57
C ILE A 189 3.28 12.03 -15.88
N ARG A 190 2.70 10.92 -15.41
CA ARG A 190 3.27 9.57 -15.55
C ARG A 190 2.43 8.76 -16.52
N GLY A 191 2.98 8.39 -17.67
CA GLY A 191 2.24 7.69 -18.72
C GLY A 191 3.06 7.50 -19.99
N GLU A 192 2.42 7.03 -21.05
CA GLU A 192 3.07 6.79 -22.35
C GLU A 192 3.40 8.13 -23.05
N VAL A 193 4.69 8.52 -22.98
CA VAL A 193 5.19 9.77 -23.57
C VAL A 193 5.13 9.74 -25.09
N GLY A 194 4.82 10.90 -25.69
CA GLY A 194 4.87 11.11 -27.14
C GLY A 194 3.59 10.74 -27.90
N SER A 195 2.54 10.28 -27.20
CA SER A 195 1.21 10.15 -27.80
C SER A 195 0.51 11.53 -27.88
N VAL A 196 -0.39 11.72 -28.86
CA VAL A 196 -1.19 12.96 -28.98
C VAL A 196 -1.96 13.25 -27.69
N LYS A 197 -2.51 12.20 -27.08
CA LYS A 197 -3.20 12.27 -25.79
C LYS A 197 -2.27 12.77 -24.66
N TYR A 198 -1.00 12.42 -24.69
CA TYR A 198 -0.02 12.85 -23.69
C TYR A 198 0.28 14.35 -23.78
N GLU A 199 0.43 14.89 -24.99
CA GLU A 199 0.61 16.32 -25.23
C GLU A 199 -0.62 17.14 -24.82
N GLU A 200 -1.83 16.62 -25.10
CA GLU A 200 -3.08 17.22 -24.63
C GLU A 200 -3.14 17.31 -23.11
N ILE A 201 -2.71 16.25 -22.41
CA ILE A 201 -2.64 16.23 -20.94
C ILE A 201 -1.62 17.26 -20.42
N ILE A 202 -0.45 17.39 -21.04
CA ILE A 202 0.53 18.42 -20.66
C ILE A 202 -0.10 19.81 -20.80
N ASN A 203 -0.81 20.08 -21.90
CA ASN A 203 -1.44 21.38 -22.11
C ASN A 203 -2.58 21.64 -21.11
N GLU A 204 -3.40 20.64 -20.78
CA GLU A 204 -4.41 20.78 -19.71
C GLU A 204 -3.74 21.12 -18.37
N VAL A 205 -2.63 20.47 -18.02
CA VAL A 205 -1.86 20.77 -16.81
C VAL A 205 -1.33 22.20 -16.82
N LYS A 206 -0.81 22.69 -17.94
CA LYS A 206 -0.37 24.09 -18.08
C LYS A 206 -1.52 25.06 -17.86
N GLU A 207 -2.70 24.78 -18.43
CA GLU A 207 -3.89 25.61 -18.23
C GLU A 207 -4.38 25.58 -16.77
N VAL A 208 -4.31 24.44 -16.07
CA VAL A 208 -4.59 24.38 -14.62
C VAL A 208 -3.62 25.26 -13.83
N ILE A 209 -2.32 25.17 -14.13
CA ILE A 209 -1.29 25.98 -13.46
C ILE A 209 -1.54 27.47 -13.71
N LYS A 210 -1.82 27.85 -14.96
CA LYS A 210 -2.16 29.21 -15.37
C LYS A 210 -3.42 29.72 -14.65
N TYR A 211 -4.46 28.91 -14.58
CA TYR A 211 -5.70 29.25 -13.86
C TYR A 211 -5.45 29.50 -12.37
N VAL A 212 -4.65 28.66 -11.71
CA VAL A 212 -4.31 28.81 -10.29
C VAL A 212 -3.46 30.04 -10.03
N LEU A 213 -2.47 30.30 -10.90
CA LEU A 213 -1.55 31.43 -10.77
C LEU A 213 -2.18 32.77 -11.12
N GLU A 214 -3.14 32.79 -12.05
CA GLU A 214 -3.81 34.01 -12.52
C GLU A 214 -2.79 35.08 -12.93
N ASP A 215 -2.78 36.23 -12.28
CA ASP A 215 -1.88 37.36 -12.57
C ASP A 215 -0.40 37.05 -12.28
N LEU A 216 -0.11 36.00 -11.50
CA LEU A 216 1.25 35.55 -11.26
C LEU A 216 1.82 34.72 -12.42
N TYR A 217 0.99 34.32 -13.38
CA TYR A 217 1.42 33.49 -14.48
C TYR A 217 2.38 34.25 -15.39
N ASN A 218 3.55 33.67 -15.63
CA ASN A 218 4.46 34.07 -16.69
C ASN A 218 4.98 32.81 -17.38
N GLU A 219 4.92 32.77 -18.71
CA GLU A 219 5.40 31.65 -19.52
C GLU A 219 6.87 31.31 -19.20
N GLU A 220 7.71 32.31 -18.95
CA GLU A 220 9.13 32.11 -18.61
C GLU A 220 9.36 31.45 -17.24
N SER A 221 8.36 31.51 -16.35
CA SER A 221 8.43 30.87 -15.03
C SER A 221 8.13 29.37 -15.08
N LEU A 222 7.51 28.91 -16.17
CA LEU A 222 7.10 27.54 -16.39
C LEU A 222 8.29 26.72 -16.92
N LYS A 223 8.68 25.68 -16.19
CA LYS A 223 9.74 24.75 -16.59
C LYS A 223 9.16 23.39 -16.84
N VAL A 224 9.27 22.91 -18.07
CA VAL A 224 8.94 21.54 -18.47
C VAL A 224 10.23 20.73 -18.52
N ARG A 225 10.25 19.58 -17.87
CA ARG A 225 11.39 18.65 -17.87
C ARG A 225 10.89 17.24 -18.03
N GLU A 226 11.52 16.50 -18.92
CA GLU A 226 11.34 15.06 -19.02
C GLU A 226 12.37 14.37 -18.15
N SER A 227 11.94 13.30 -17.49
CA SER A 227 12.79 12.47 -16.66
C SER A 227 12.27 11.04 -16.68
N THR A 228 12.98 10.15 -16.01
CA THR A 228 12.56 8.78 -15.81
C THR A 228 12.59 8.50 -14.33
N GLU A 229 11.46 8.08 -13.77
CA GLU A 229 11.38 7.59 -12.40
C GLU A 229 11.57 6.08 -12.40
N THR A 230 12.31 5.58 -11.44
CA THR A 230 12.41 4.14 -11.17
C THR A 230 11.36 3.78 -10.14
N ILE A 231 10.36 3.01 -10.55
CA ILE A 231 9.44 2.36 -9.64
C ILE A 231 9.85 0.90 -9.48
N TYR A 232 9.48 0.30 -8.35
CA TYR A 232 9.73 -1.10 -8.08
C TYR A 232 8.42 -1.85 -8.13
N GLU A 233 8.36 -2.88 -8.97
CA GLU A 233 7.21 -3.76 -9.09
C GLU A 233 7.58 -5.19 -8.67
N PRO A 234 6.62 -5.99 -8.18
CA PRO A 234 6.82 -7.42 -8.05
C PRO A 234 7.25 -8.03 -9.39
N MET A 235 8.34 -8.81 -9.36
CA MET A 235 8.77 -9.61 -10.51
C MET A 235 7.76 -10.74 -10.80
N VAL A 236 7.11 -11.26 -9.76
CA VAL A 236 6.09 -12.30 -9.85
C VAL A 236 4.69 -11.67 -9.78
N ASN A 237 3.79 -12.15 -10.63
CA ASN A 237 2.41 -11.65 -10.67
C ASN A 237 1.73 -11.76 -9.28
N PRO A 238 1.04 -10.71 -8.79
CA PRO A 238 0.32 -10.72 -7.51
C PRO A 238 -0.59 -11.93 -7.26
N ASN A 239 -1.31 -12.41 -8.29
CA ASN A 239 -2.19 -13.57 -8.15
C ASN A 239 -1.40 -14.85 -7.87
N LYS A 240 -0.19 -14.97 -8.44
CA LYS A 240 0.71 -16.10 -8.19
C LYS A 240 1.35 -16.02 -6.81
N ILE A 241 1.60 -14.82 -6.28
CA ILE A 241 2.03 -14.61 -4.89
C ILE A 241 0.95 -15.12 -3.92
N ARG A 242 -0.32 -14.79 -4.20
CA ARG A 242 -1.48 -15.26 -3.44
C ARG A 242 -1.62 -16.79 -3.52
N GLU A 243 -1.56 -17.36 -4.73
CA GLU A 243 -1.59 -18.81 -4.95
C GLU A 243 -0.48 -19.52 -4.15
N ALA A 244 0.73 -18.98 -4.17
CA ALA A 244 1.85 -19.49 -3.40
C ALA A 244 1.56 -19.48 -1.90
N LEU A 245 1.07 -18.37 -1.33
CA LEU A 245 0.72 -18.32 0.10
C LEU A 245 -0.25 -19.45 0.51
N ILE A 246 -1.32 -19.64 -0.28
CA ILE A 246 -2.31 -20.69 -0.02
C ILE A 246 -1.70 -22.08 -0.09
N TYR A 247 -0.87 -22.33 -1.10
CA TYR A 247 -0.16 -23.60 -1.21
C TYR A 247 0.77 -23.83 -0.02
N GLU A 248 1.55 -22.82 0.38
CA GLU A 248 2.48 -22.96 1.50
C GLU A 248 1.77 -23.20 2.83
N LEU A 249 0.62 -22.57 3.07
CA LEU A 249 -0.20 -22.85 4.27
C LEU A 249 -0.67 -24.31 4.30
N LEU A 250 -1.15 -24.84 3.17
CA LEU A 250 -1.55 -26.24 3.05
C LEU A 250 -0.36 -27.18 3.28
N TRP A 251 0.79 -26.87 2.70
CA TRP A 251 2.01 -27.66 2.88
C TRP A 251 2.48 -27.65 4.33
N LEU A 252 2.57 -26.48 4.96
CA LEU A 252 2.97 -26.31 6.37
C LEU A 252 2.03 -27.06 7.32
N THR A 253 0.73 -27.10 7.01
CA THR A 253 -0.25 -27.90 7.76
C THR A 253 0.00 -29.39 7.58
N ARG A 254 0.21 -29.83 6.33
CA ARG A 254 0.44 -31.24 5.99
C ARG A 254 1.71 -31.82 6.61
N VAL A 255 2.78 -31.03 6.70
CA VAL A 255 4.05 -31.47 7.30
C VAL A 255 4.08 -31.33 8.82
N GLY A 256 3.01 -30.81 9.44
CA GLY A 256 2.87 -30.72 10.90
C GLY A 256 3.47 -29.46 11.53
N VAL A 257 3.92 -28.49 10.73
CA VAL A 257 4.37 -27.19 11.25
C VAL A 257 3.20 -26.42 11.84
N ILE A 258 2.04 -26.48 11.19
CA ILE A 258 0.79 -25.85 11.64
C ILE A 258 -0.20 -26.93 12.00
N ASN A 259 -0.72 -26.90 13.22
CA ASN A 259 -1.75 -27.81 13.70
C ASN A 259 -3.00 -27.02 14.10
N GLY A 260 -4.19 -27.52 13.76
CA GLY A 260 -5.47 -26.88 14.13
C GLY A 260 -5.99 -25.82 13.16
N LEU A 261 -5.30 -25.58 12.03
CA LEU A 261 -5.79 -24.75 10.92
C LEU A 261 -6.55 -25.61 9.91
N SER A 262 -7.81 -25.27 9.61
CA SER A 262 -8.63 -26.04 8.67
C SER A 262 -8.47 -25.57 7.21
N GLU A 263 -8.82 -26.42 6.24
CA GLU A 263 -8.87 -26.02 4.83
C GLU A 263 -9.82 -24.84 4.58
N GLY A 264 -10.93 -24.76 5.34
CA GLY A 264 -11.86 -23.64 5.28
C GLY A 264 -11.22 -22.33 5.73
N ASP A 265 -10.37 -22.36 6.77
CA ASP A 265 -9.62 -21.19 7.23
C ASP A 265 -8.63 -20.72 6.15
N ILE A 266 -7.92 -21.67 5.53
CA ILE A 266 -6.96 -21.39 4.45
C ILE A 266 -7.68 -20.78 3.24
N LYS A 267 -8.84 -21.32 2.87
CA LYS A 267 -9.64 -20.76 1.78
C LYS A 267 -10.08 -19.32 2.09
N ALA A 268 -10.55 -19.05 3.30
CA ALA A 268 -10.94 -17.70 3.72
C ALA A 268 -9.78 -16.71 3.64
N ILE A 269 -8.55 -17.13 3.97
CA ILE A 269 -7.34 -16.30 3.80
C ILE A 269 -7.12 -15.90 2.33
N GLY A 270 -7.40 -16.80 1.38
CA GLY A 270 -7.19 -16.53 -0.05
C GLY A 270 -8.24 -15.62 -0.70
N GLU A 271 -9.38 -15.42 -0.04
CA GLU A 271 -10.48 -14.57 -0.51
C GLU A 271 -10.29 -13.09 -0.14
N VAL A 272 -9.37 -12.78 0.78
CA VAL A 272 -8.94 -11.40 1.13
C VAL A 272 -7.99 -10.85 0.06
#